data_AF-A0A265Q6T5-F1
#
_entry.id   AF-A0A265Q6T5-F1
#
_cell.length_a   1.000
_cell.length_b   1.000
_cell.length_c   1.000
_cell.angle_alpha   90.00
_cell.angle_beta   90.00
_cell.angle_gamma   90.00
#
_symmetry.space_group_name_H-M   'P 1'
#
loop_
_entity.id
_entity.type
_entity.pdbx_description
1 polymer ?
#
loop_
_entity_poly.entity_id
_entity_poly.type
_entity_poly.pdbx_seq_one_letter_code
_entity_poly.pdbx_strand_id
1 'polypeptide(L)'
;MHIAVWFLFIYVGVIFWNQRNLMKNLEFKKQEIASEVQALEKDIENLNKEIENSDSLQFVEKVARDDLGMVKPREIIYIDKNKKKNPFLSVIKNQN
;
A
#
# COMPACT_ATOMS: atom_id res chain seq x y z
N MET A 1 31.38 -6.30 55.30
CA MET A 1 31.82 -6.53 53.90
C MET A 1 30.82 -7.31 53.03
N HIS A 2 29.91 -8.13 53.59
CA HIS A 2 29.01 -8.98 52.78
C HIS A 2 27.70 -8.29 52.33
N ILE A 3 27.22 -7.26 53.04
CA ILE A 3 25.99 -6.52 52.69
C ILE A 3 26.09 -5.86 51.31
N ALA A 4 27.25 -5.27 50.98
CA ALA A 4 27.43 -4.56 49.71
C ALA A 4 27.38 -5.53 48.50
N VAL A 5 27.86 -6.77 48.69
CA VAL A 5 27.82 -7.81 47.67
C VAL A 5 26.37 -8.24 47.40
N TRP A 6 25.56 -8.39 48.45
CA TRP A 6 24.14 -8.70 48.31
C TRP A 6 23.36 -7.61 47.57
N PHE A 7 23.62 -6.34 47.86
CA PHE A 7 23.02 -5.22 47.11
C PHE A 7 23.42 -5.22 45.63
N LEU A 8 24.68 -5.53 45.31
CA LEU A 8 25.14 -5.66 43.94
C LEU A 8 24.41 -6.79 43.19
N PHE A 9 24.23 -7.94 43.85
CA PHE A 9 23.50 -9.08 43.27
C PHE A 9 22.02 -8.76 43.02
N ILE A 10 21.36 -8.05 43.94
CA ILE A 10 19.97 -7.61 43.76
C ILE A 10 19.86 -6.61 42.60
N TYR A 11 20.77 -5.64 42.53
CA TYR A 11 20.81 -4.65 41.46
C TYR A 11 20.95 -5.29 40.07
N VAL A 12 21.88 -6.23 39.94
CA VAL A 12 22.08 -7.00 38.70
C VAL A 12 20.85 -7.85 38.39
N GLY A 13 20.24 -8.49 39.39
CA GLY A 13 19.03 -9.29 39.22
C GLY A 13 17.84 -8.52 38.61
N VAL A 14 17.63 -7.27 39.05
CA VAL A 14 16.57 -6.39 38.51
C VAL A 14 16.82 -6.04 37.04
N ILE A 15 18.08 -5.75 36.67
CA ILE A 15 18.47 -5.43 35.29
C ILE A 15 18.22 -6.63 34.36
N PHE A 16 18.61 -7.83 34.79
CA PHE A 16 18.38 -9.07 34.04
C PHE A 16 16.89 -9.43 33.90
N TRP A 17 16.05 -9.05 34.86
CA TRP A 17 14.61 -9.23 34.76
C TRP A 17 14.01 -8.33 33.68
N ASN A 18 14.36 -7.04 33.70
CA ASN A 18 13.85 -6.08 32.72
C ASN A 18 14.33 -6.38 31.29
N GLN A 19 15.59 -6.79 31.11
CA GLN A 19 16.12 -7.18 29.79
C GLN A 19 15.35 -8.36 29.18
N ARG A 20 14.98 -9.37 29.98
CA ARG A 20 14.21 -10.53 29.48
C ARG A 20 12.83 -10.14 28.96
N ASN A 21 12.15 -9.21 29.61
CA ASN A 21 10.86 -8.71 29.15
C ASN A 21 10.98 -7.88 27.87
N LEU A 22 12.03 -7.05 27.77
CA LEU A 22 12.29 -6.26 26.57
C LEU A 22 12.55 -7.16 25.35
N MET A 23 13.39 -8.19 25.49
CA MET A 23 13.67 -9.14 24.41
C MET A 23 12.41 -9.86 23.93
N LYS A 24 11.57 -10.35 24.86
CA LYS A 24 10.30 -11.00 24.49
C LYS A 24 9.36 -10.07 23.73
N ASN A 25 9.24 -8.81 24.16
CA ASN A 25 8.39 -7.84 23.48
C ASN A 25 8.92 -7.50 22.07
N LEU A 26 10.25 -7.36 21.92
CA LEU A 26 10.87 -7.13 20.62
C LEU A 26 10.69 -8.33 19.68
N GLU A 27 10.82 -9.55 20.20
CA GLU A 27 10.62 -10.77 19.42
C GLU A 27 9.17 -10.93 18.99
N PHE A 28 8.21 -10.65 19.88
CA PHE A 28 6.79 -10.65 19.56
C PHE A 28 6.45 -9.63 18.47
N LYS A 29 6.92 -8.38 18.60
CA LYS A 29 6.73 -7.35 17.57
C LYS A 29 7.35 -7.72 16.24
N LYS A 30 8.54 -8.33 16.25
CA LYS A 30 9.18 -8.82 15.03
C LYS A 30 8.35 -9.90 14.35
N GLN A 31 7.76 -10.81 15.13
CA GLN A 31 6.90 -11.87 14.63
C GLN A 31 5.58 -11.33 14.08
N GLU A 32 4.97 -10.36 14.77
CA GLU A 32 3.76 -9.67 14.33
C GLU A 32 3.99 -8.95 12.99
N ILE A 33 5.04 -8.14 12.90
CA ILE A 33 5.40 -7.45 11.65
C ILE A 33 5.71 -8.45 10.52
N ALA A 34 6.43 -9.54 10.83
CA ALA A 34 6.71 -10.57 9.82
C ALA A 34 5.42 -11.26 9.32
N SER A 35 4.46 -11.48 10.21
CA SER A 35 3.15 -12.04 9.86
C SER A 35 2.33 -11.06 9.01
N GLU A 36 2.37 -9.76 9.33
CA GLU A 36 1.71 -8.71 8.54
C GLU A 36 2.32 -8.61 7.14
N VAL A 37 3.65 -8.65 7.03
CA VAL A 37 4.35 -8.65 5.74
C VAL A 37 3.96 -9.86 4.91
N GLN A 38 3.93 -11.07 5.50
CA GLN A 38 3.50 -12.27 4.77
C GLN A 38 2.03 -12.21 4.33
N ALA A 39 1.15 -11.64 5.14
CA ALA A 39 -0.25 -11.44 4.78
C ALA A 39 -0.37 -10.47 3.59
N LEU A 40 0.33 -9.33 3.65
CA LEU A 40 0.37 -8.33 2.58
C LEU A 40 0.99 -8.90 1.29
N GLU A 41 2.07 -9.67 1.37
CA GLU A 41 2.68 -10.34 0.21
C GLU A 41 1.70 -11.32 -0.45
N LYS A 42 0.96 -12.09 0.35
CA LYS A 42 -0.06 -13.01 -0.14
C LYS A 42 -1.24 -12.26 -0.78
N ASP A 43 -1.64 -11.13 -0.21
CA ASP A 43 -2.68 -10.28 -0.79
C ASP A 43 -2.21 -9.66 -2.10
N ILE A 44 -0.96 -9.20 -2.19
CA ILE A 44 -0.34 -8.74 -3.44
C ILE A 44 -0.31 -9.87 -4.48
N GLU A 45 0.05 -11.10 -4.09
CA GLU A 45 0.07 -12.24 -5.01
C GLU A 45 -1.34 -12.59 -5.51
N ASN A 46 -2.34 -12.55 -4.64
CA ASN A 46 -3.74 -12.76 -5.02
C ASN A 46 -4.27 -11.66 -5.93
N LEU A 47 -4.00 -10.40 -5.60
CA LEU A 47 -4.36 -9.25 -6.41
C LEU A 47 -3.64 -9.29 -7.76
N ASN A 48 -2.36 -9.69 -7.81
CA ASN A 48 -1.64 -9.88 -9.06
C ASN A 48 -2.20 -11.02 -9.88
N LYS A 49 -2.68 -12.11 -9.27
CA LYS A 49 -3.39 -13.17 -10.01
C LYS A 49 -4.73 -12.67 -10.53
N GLU A 50 -5.47 -11.89 -9.75
CA GLU A 50 -6.73 -11.28 -10.18
C GLU A 50 -6.49 -10.24 -11.29
N ILE A 51 -5.40 -9.48 -11.19
CA ILE A 51 -4.87 -8.60 -12.23
C ILE A 51 -4.46 -9.42 -13.43
N GLU A 52 -3.64 -10.46 -13.38
CA GLU A 52 -3.30 -11.30 -14.55
C GLU A 52 -4.55 -11.91 -15.22
N ASN A 53 -5.55 -12.30 -14.42
CA ASN A 53 -6.84 -12.76 -14.93
C ASN A 53 -7.69 -11.61 -15.51
N SER A 54 -7.44 -10.35 -15.15
CA SER A 54 -8.12 -9.13 -15.66
C SER A 54 -7.28 -8.25 -16.61
N ASP A 55 -5.98 -8.52 -16.74
CA ASP A 55 -4.93 -7.96 -17.62
C ASP A 55 -5.10 -8.46 -19.05
N SER A 56 -6.27 -9.00 -19.36
CA SER A 56 -6.81 -8.85 -20.70
C SER A 56 -6.69 -7.35 -21.04
N LEU A 57 -5.90 -7.03 -22.07
CA LEU A 57 -5.62 -5.72 -22.68
C LEU A 57 -6.75 -4.66 -22.61
N GLN A 58 -8.00 -5.08 -22.41
CA GLN A 58 -9.19 -4.28 -22.15
C GLN A 58 -9.09 -3.26 -21.01
N PHE A 59 -8.50 -3.58 -19.85
CA PHE A 59 -8.47 -2.61 -18.73
C PHE A 59 -7.50 -1.46 -19.04
N VAL A 60 -6.31 -1.78 -19.53
CA VAL A 60 -5.31 -0.79 -19.98
C VAL A 60 -5.84 0.02 -21.17
N GLU A 61 -6.51 -0.61 -22.14
CA GLU A 61 -7.15 0.08 -23.26
C GLU A 61 -8.27 1.02 -22.81
N LYS A 62 -9.04 0.63 -21.78
CA LYS A 62 -10.10 1.46 -21.21
C LYS A 62 -9.54 2.70 -20.51
N VAL A 63 -8.55 2.55 -19.63
CA VAL A 63 -7.90 3.68 -18.96
C VAL A 63 -7.23 4.61 -19.98
N ALA A 64 -6.54 4.08 -20.98
CA ALA A 64 -5.92 4.89 -22.02
C ALA A 64 -6.94 5.68 -22.87
N ARG A 65 -8.14 5.13 -23.11
CA ARG A 65 -9.21 5.81 -23.85
C ARG A 65 -9.97 6.83 -23.00
N ASP A 66 -10.30 6.47 -21.77
CA ASP A 66 -11.17 7.26 -20.90
C ASP A 66 -10.41 8.44 -20.25
N ASP A 67 -9.18 8.21 -19.77
CA ASP A 67 -8.42 9.23 -19.03
C ASP A 67 -7.42 9.98 -19.93
N LEU A 68 -6.83 9.30 -20.93
CA LEU A 68 -5.81 9.88 -21.80
C LEU A 68 -6.32 10.22 -23.21
N GLY A 69 -7.56 9.84 -23.55
CA GLY A 69 -8.14 10.08 -24.88
C GLY A 69 -7.37 9.41 -26.03
N MET A 70 -6.54 8.41 -25.73
CA MET A 70 -5.65 7.78 -26.69
C MET A 70 -6.43 6.80 -27.57
N VAL A 71 -6.19 6.85 -28.89
CA VAL A 71 -6.77 5.95 -29.88
C VAL A 71 -5.68 5.18 -30.62
N LYS A 72 -6.01 4.00 -31.15
CA LYS A 72 -5.03 3.23 -31.94
C LYS A 72 -4.61 4.05 -33.17
N PRO A 73 -3.37 3.93 -33.68
CA PRO A 73 -2.85 4.77 -34.77
C PRO A 73 -3.67 4.76 -36.08
N ARG A 74 -4.65 3.87 -36.23
CA ARG A 74 -5.53 3.72 -37.39
C ARG A 74 -7.00 4.10 -37.11
N GLU A 75 -7.32 4.63 -35.93
CA GLU A 75 -8.66 5.03 -35.50
C GLU A 75 -8.75 6.57 -35.38
N ILE A 76 -9.88 7.16 -35.77
CA ILE A 76 -10.15 8.62 -35.67
C ILE A 76 -11.31 8.90 -34.72
N ILE A 77 -11.15 9.88 -33.83
CA ILE A 77 -12.19 10.29 -32.87
C ILE A 77 -13.24 11.14 -33.60
N TYR A 78 -14.50 10.68 -33.62
CA TYR A 78 -15.63 11.43 -34.19
C TYR A 78 -16.37 12.20 -33.10
N ILE A 79 -16.19 13.53 -33.04
CA ILE A 79 -16.90 14.40 -32.10
C ILE A 79 -18.03 15.13 -32.86
N ASP A 80 -19.27 14.74 -32.60
CA ASP A 80 -20.45 15.39 -33.18
C ASP A 80 -20.66 16.78 -32.56
N LYS A 81 -20.46 17.82 -33.36
CA LYS A 81 -20.57 19.23 -32.95
C LYS A 81 -22.01 19.69 -32.69
N ASN A 82 -23.03 18.89 -33.02
CA ASN A 82 -24.44 19.24 -32.83
C ASN A 82 -25.07 18.70 -31.54
N LYS A 83 -24.36 17.87 -30.75
CA LYS A 83 -24.87 17.50 -29.42
C LYS A 83 -24.67 18.66 -28.46
N LYS A 84 -25.81 19.16 -27.96
CA LYS A 84 -25.94 20.29 -27.03
C LYS A 84 -24.79 20.31 -26.01
N LYS A 85 -24.09 21.44 -25.95
CA LYS A 85 -23.04 21.78 -24.98
C LYS A 85 -23.36 21.16 -23.61
N ASN A 86 -22.58 20.15 -23.22
CA ASN A 86 -22.67 19.57 -21.89
C ASN A 86 -22.33 20.70 -20.88
N PRO A 87 -23.20 21.01 -19.90
CA PRO A 87 -22.99 22.10 -18.93
C PRO A 87 -21.63 22.00 -18.20
N PHE A 88 -21.13 20.79 -18.04
CA PHE A 88 -19.85 20.48 -17.41
C PHE A 88 -18.62 21.02 -18.19
N LEU A 89 -18.63 20.91 -19.53
CA LEU A 89 -17.53 21.36 -20.39
C LEU A 89 -17.48 22.89 -20.55
N SER A 90 -18.59 23.60 -20.30
CA SER A 90 -18.58 25.08 -20.32
C SER A 90 -17.97 25.72 -19.08
N VAL A 91 -17.99 25.04 -17.93
CA VAL A 91 -17.41 25.56 -16.68
C VAL A 91 -15.89 25.57 -16.75
N ILE A 92 -15.29 24.54 -17.34
CA ILE A 92 -13.83 24.41 -17.48
C ILE A 92 -13.28 25.44 -18.48
N LYS A 93 -14.06 25.81 -19.52
CA LYS A 93 -13.61 26.78 -20.53
C LYS A 93 -13.65 28.24 -20.08
N ASN A 94 -14.36 28.57 -18.98
CA ASN A 94 -14.53 29.96 -18.51
C ASN A 94 -13.47 30.40 -17.48
N GLN A 95 -12.40 29.62 -17.31
CA GLN A 95 -11.28 29.90 -16.39
C GLN A 95 -9.96 30.16 -17.13
N ASN A 96 -10.02 30.55 -18.42
CA ASN A 96 -8.84 30.94 -19.20
C ASN A 96 -9.17 32.10 -20.14
#